data_AF-A0A9X6X871-F1
#
_entry.id   AF-A0A9X6X871-F1
#
_cell.length_a   1.000
_cell.length_b   1.000
_cell.length_c   1.000
_cell.angle_alpha   90.00
_cell.angle_beta   90.00
_cell.angle_gamma   90.00
#
_symmetry.space_group_name_H-M   'P 1'
#
loop_
_entity.id
_entity.type
_entity.pdbx_description
1 polymer ?
#
loop_
_entity_poly.entity_id
_entity_poly.type
_entity_poly.pdbx_seq_one_letter_code
_entity_poly.pdbx_strand_id
1 'polypeptide(L)'
;MLKKIEYLNDGIRFYIEDANGTLNEDSSLVVIQRPNKHVKVRKEILRSLIKKIDHQYLVDINFSDLKNITLYPIEIFDLYVAKDTELLPLEINRNLEMPTKYMSSKLLNIYYAKSYITNDNRIALYLTQDKLHFNLIKADCYEDFVQLSISDQKQFNQIKTELAINTHSYSAHSGNNKEIICSTFNVFDLLNSYPESTDLELFAQITLNRNVKVLINLLTEIEINHLTKNFSLLLNKNVISIKGNEKKLKIAAFGSCVTRDNFNSKFNLNYKNHFELIRYQNQSSIISLMSNPIPYNRGKIDNLNEYEQNDVFDDLEKNFLNDLISKQPEALILDFFGDVYFGCLMTNSSYITNNRWKITKTSFYSELNEVTTFNLNTNLSEYFTLWKQSIDQFLQTINRELPNCKIILHKARFTGMYYDQEQNIKKISSDTDIELLNAFWDQLDDYVISNYEVSTINVKQNYLSIADHAWGIFHLHFEPNYYKNFLAELIKLTK
;
A
#
# COMPACT_ATOMS: atom_id res chain seq x y z
N MET A 1 20.28 28.07 -20.94
CA MET A 1 21.23 27.21 -21.68
C MET A 1 22.48 26.99 -20.84
N LEU A 2 23.00 25.76 -20.81
CA LEU A 2 24.27 25.46 -20.15
C LEU A 2 25.48 25.95 -20.98
N LYS A 3 26.46 26.58 -20.33
CA LYS A 3 27.68 27.13 -20.95
C LYS A 3 28.97 26.48 -20.50
N LYS A 4 29.05 26.05 -19.24
CA LYS A 4 30.25 25.43 -18.69
C LYS A 4 29.87 24.54 -17.51
N ILE A 5 30.63 23.47 -17.34
CA ILE A 5 30.60 22.61 -16.16
C ILE A 5 31.99 22.67 -15.52
N GLU A 6 32.02 22.79 -14.20
CA GLU A 6 33.22 22.65 -13.39
C GLU A 6 33.00 21.55 -12.35
N TYR A 7 33.89 20.56 -12.33
CA TYR A 7 33.87 19.48 -11.35
C TYR A 7 34.59 19.95 -10.06
N LEU A 8 33.87 19.99 -8.95
CA LEU A 8 34.37 20.35 -7.63
C LEU A 8 34.75 19.08 -6.84
N ASN A 9 35.31 19.23 -5.64
CA ASN A 9 35.70 18.09 -4.81
C ASN A 9 34.51 17.23 -4.35
N ASP A 10 33.37 17.85 -3.99
CA ASP A 10 32.17 17.19 -3.48
C ASP A 10 30.90 17.52 -4.30
N GLY A 11 31.08 18.08 -5.50
CA GLY A 11 29.98 18.69 -6.23
C GLY A 11 30.29 19.03 -7.69
N ILE A 12 29.30 19.62 -8.34
CA ILE A 12 29.40 20.07 -9.73
C ILE A 12 28.81 21.48 -9.82
N ARG A 13 29.56 22.38 -10.44
CA ARG A 13 29.15 23.76 -10.71
C ARG A 13 28.71 23.90 -12.16
N PHE A 14 27.55 24.49 -12.36
CA PHE A 14 26.97 24.77 -13.68
C PHE A 14 26.94 26.27 -13.91
N TYR A 15 27.40 26.67 -15.09
CA TYR A 15 27.30 28.03 -15.59
C TYR A 15 26.19 28.07 -16.64
N ILE A 16 25.13 28.81 -16.34
CA ILE A 16 23.90 28.88 -17.14
C ILE A 16 23.79 30.30 -17.71
N GLU A 17 23.58 30.40 -19.01
CA GLU A 17 23.20 31.65 -19.68
C GLU A 17 21.69 31.63 -19.95
N ASP A 18 21.04 32.72 -19.61
CA ASP A 18 19.63 32.93 -19.83
C ASP A 18 19.41 33.91 -20.99
N ALA A 19 19.41 33.39 -22.22
CA ALA A 19 19.25 34.20 -23.42
C ALA A 19 17.85 34.83 -23.55
N ASN A 20 16.85 34.27 -22.85
CA ASN A 20 15.45 34.68 -22.99
C ASN A 20 14.93 35.45 -21.77
N GLY A 21 15.79 35.79 -20.80
CA GLY A 21 15.39 36.47 -19.56
C GLY A 21 14.39 35.67 -18.71
N THR A 22 14.43 34.34 -18.81
CA THR A 22 13.50 33.43 -18.13
C THR A 22 13.81 33.28 -16.64
N LEU A 23 15.07 33.40 -16.22
CA LEU A 23 15.55 33.13 -14.86
C LEU A 23 15.55 34.39 -13.99
N ASN A 24 15.19 34.22 -12.72
CA ASN A 24 15.20 35.24 -11.67
C ASN A 24 15.95 34.74 -10.42
N GLU A 25 15.97 35.55 -9.36
CA GLU A 25 16.68 35.22 -8.11
C GLU A 25 16.06 34.04 -7.34
N ASP A 26 14.78 33.73 -7.59
CA ASP A 26 14.07 32.60 -6.99
C ASP A 26 14.24 31.30 -7.78
N SER A 27 14.87 31.38 -8.96
CA SER A 27 15.09 30.21 -9.82
C SER A 27 16.05 29.22 -9.15
N SER A 28 15.75 27.93 -9.27
CA SER A 28 16.55 26.87 -8.66
C SER A 28 16.86 25.75 -9.64
N LEU A 29 18.04 25.16 -9.52
CA LEU A 29 18.34 23.90 -10.19
C LEU A 29 17.75 22.76 -9.37
N VAL A 30 16.98 21.90 -10.02
CA VAL A 30 16.35 20.71 -9.45
C VAL A 30 17.01 19.48 -10.04
N VAL A 31 17.43 18.59 -9.15
CA VAL A 31 17.99 17.28 -9.49
C VAL A 31 16.91 16.24 -9.27
N ILE A 32 16.58 15.49 -10.32
CA ILE A 32 15.52 14.49 -10.30
C ILE A 32 16.11 13.10 -10.56
N GLN A 33 15.86 12.16 -9.64
CA GLN A 33 16.21 10.76 -9.86
C GLN A 33 15.35 10.18 -10.99
N ARG A 34 16.01 9.65 -12.02
CA ARG A 34 15.34 9.04 -13.16
C ARG A 34 14.76 7.68 -12.76
N PRO A 35 13.55 7.31 -13.23
CA PRO A 35 13.02 5.97 -13.01
C PRO A 35 13.97 4.90 -13.56
N ASN A 36 14.05 3.78 -12.83
CA ASN A 36 14.83 2.60 -13.20
C ASN A 36 14.01 1.34 -12.87
N LYS A 37 14.63 0.15 -12.95
CA LYS A 37 13.92 -1.11 -12.67
C LYS A 37 13.32 -1.15 -11.24
N HIS A 38 13.96 -0.46 -10.30
CA HIS A 38 13.61 -0.43 -8.87
C HIS A 38 12.81 0.82 -8.45
N VAL A 39 13.03 1.96 -9.10
CA VAL A 39 12.35 3.24 -8.83
C VAL A 39 11.40 3.56 -9.97
N LYS A 40 10.08 3.52 -9.73
CA LYS A 40 9.08 3.71 -10.80
C LYS A 40 8.70 5.18 -11.05
N VAL A 41 8.91 6.06 -10.06
CA VAL A 41 8.46 7.45 -10.11
C VAL A 41 9.66 8.39 -9.99
N ARG A 42 9.62 9.49 -10.76
CA ARG A 42 10.61 10.58 -10.66
C ARG A 42 10.53 11.21 -9.28
N LYS A 43 11.69 11.41 -8.64
CA LYS A 43 11.78 12.02 -7.30
C LYS A 43 12.75 13.19 -7.35
N GLU A 44 12.33 14.36 -6.88
CA GLU A 44 13.25 15.46 -6.61
C GLU A 44 14.14 15.08 -5.41
N ILE A 45 15.46 15.15 -5.61
CA ILE A 45 16.44 14.72 -4.61
C ILE A 45 17.29 15.87 -4.10
N LEU A 46 17.39 16.96 -4.86
CA LEU A 46 18.16 18.13 -4.50
C LEU A 46 17.61 19.36 -5.22
N ARG A 47 17.62 20.49 -4.53
CA ARG A 47 17.29 21.81 -5.07
C ARG A 47 18.32 22.82 -4.62
N SER A 48 18.97 23.48 -5.58
CA SER A 48 19.98 24.49 -5.33
C SER A 48 19.55 25.82 -5.91
N LEU A 49 19.59 26.89 -5.12
CA LEU A 49 19.33 28.25 -5.61
C LEU A 49 20.39 28.65 -6.62
N ILE A 50 19.93 29.29 -7.70
CA ILE A 50 20.80 29.81 -8.74
C ILE A 50 21.22 31.23 -8.33
N LYS A 51 22.52 31.51 -8.36
CA LYS A 51 23.08 32.83 -8.05
C LYS A 51 23.43 33.55 -9.34
N LYS A 52 22.97 34.79 -9.49
CA LYS A 52 23.38 35.65 -10.61
C LYS A 52 24.70 36.33 -10.29
N ILE A 53 25.67 36.21 -11.19
CA ILE A 53 26.96 36.90 -11.15
C ILE A 53 27.16 37.52 -12.53
N ASP A 54 27.16 38.86 -12.60
CA ASP A 54 27.18 39.64 -13.84
C ASP A 54 26.07 39.21 -14.83
N HIS A 55 26.45 38.70 -16.00
CA HIS A 55 25.54 38.23 -17.05
C HIS A 55 25.31 36.70 -17.04
N GLN A 56 25.78 36.01 -16.00
CA GLN A 56 25.70 34.54 -15.90
C GLN A 56 25.02 34.10 -14.61
N TYR A 57 24.38 32.94 -14.69
CA TYR A 57 23.76 32.27 -13.57
C TYR A 57 24.63 31.08 -13.17
N LEU A 58 24.95 30.98 -11.88
CA LEU A 58 25.81 29.96 -11.31
C LEU A 58 25.03 29.11 -10.33
N VAL A 59 25.20 27.79 -10.38
CA VAL A 59 24.60 26.89 -9.41
C VAL A 59 25.50 25.71 -9.10
N ASP A 60 25.62 25.40 -7.82
CA ASP A 60 26.41 24.29 -7.30
C ASP A 60 25.46 23.18 -6.84
N ILE A 61 25.72 21.95 -7.31
CA ILE A 61 25.16 20.73 -6.73
C ILE A 61 26.21 20.18 -5.77
N ASN A 62 25.91 20.18 -4.47
CA ASN A 62 26.76 19.54 -3.46
C ASN A 62 26.15 18.20 -3.06
N PHE A 63 26.85 17.09 -3.29
CA PHE A 63 26.29 15.77 -2.98
C PHE A 63 26.24 15.46 -1.50
N SER A 64 26.98 16.23 -0.69
CA SER A 64 26.85 16.28 0.77
C SER A 64 25.45 16.73 1.22
N ASP A 65 24.67 17.36 0.34
CA ASP A 65 23.29 17.79 0.62
C ASP A 65 22.22 16.73 0.37
N LEU A 66 22.58 15.57 -0.19
CA LEU A 66 21.67 14.45 -0.31
C LEU A 66 21.16 13.98 1.05
N LYS A 67 19.86 13.72 1.14
CA LYS A 67 19.18 13.21 2.33
C LYS A 67 18.01 12.32 1.96
N ASN A 68 17.72 11.31 2.79
CA ASN A 68 16.54 10.44 2.64
C ASN A 68 16.36 9.87 1.22
N ILE A 69 17.46 9.35 0.65
CA ILE A 69 17.52 8.79 -0.69
C ILE A 69 18.15 7.40 -0.66
N THR A 70 17.69 6.52 -1.54
CA THR A 70 18.31 5.23 -1.82
C THR A 70 18.99 5.28 -3.17
N LEU A 71 20.29 4.94 -3.19
CA LEU A 71 21.15 4.94 -4.36
C LEU A 71 21.51 3.51 -4.75
N TYR A 72 21.26 3.17 -6.01
CA TYR A 72 21.59 1.89 -6.62
C TYR A 72 23.00 1.91 -7.26
N PRO A 73 23.56 0.74 -7.64
CA PRO A 73 24.90 0.66 -8.23
C PRO A 73 25.11 1.54 -9.48
N ILE A 74 24.03 1.83 -10.21
CA ILE A 74 24.01 2.77 -11.32
C ILE A 74 22.83 3.73 -11.11
N GLU A 75 23.10 5.03 -11.21
CA GLU A 75 22.09 6.07 -11.05
C GLU A 75 22.19 7.10 -12.17
N ILE A 76 21.03 7.61 -12.57
CA ILE A 76 20.92 8.72 -13.51
C ILE A 76 20.07 9.81 -12.88
N PHE A 77 20.63 11.02 -12.80
CA PHE A 77 19.90 12.20 -12.35
C PHE A 77 19.69 13.18 -13.49
N ASP A 78 18.43 13.54 -13.71
CA ASP A 78 18.03 14.55 -14.68
C ASP A 78 18.09 15.94 -14.04
N LEU A 79 18.57 16.93 -14.80
CA LEU A 79 18.72 18.30 -14.33
C LEU A 79 17.66 19.20 -14.96
N TYR A 80 16.94 19.92 -14.11
CA TYR A 80 15.90 20.87 -14.47
C TYR A 80 16.17 22.21 -13.83
N VAL A 81 15.73 23.29 -14.45
CA VAL A 81 15.61 24.59 -13.81
C VAL A 81 14.15 24.79 -13.44
N ALA A 82 13.88 24.97 -12.16
CA ALA A 82 12.57 25.31 -11.64
C ALA A 82 12.40 26.82 -11.60
N LYS A 83 11.25 27.26 -12.10
CA LYS A 83 10.74 28.62 -11.95
C LYS A 83 9.27 28.51 -11.56
N ASP A 84 8.90 29.11 -10.43
CA ASP A 84 7.55 28.98 -9.87
C ASP A 84 7.15 27.50 -9.75
N THR A 85 6.12 27.07 -10.49
CA THR A 85 5.65 25.67 -10.55
C THR A 85 6.15 24.89 -11.77
N GLU A 86 6.86 25.53 -12.70
CA GLU A 86 7.32 24.92 -13.94
C GLU A 86 8.74 24.34 -13.80
N LEU A 87 8.95 23.16 -14.40
CA LEU A 87 10.25 22.51 -14.52
C LEU A 87 10.71 22.52 -15.98
N LEU A 88 11.71 23.32 -16.27
CA LEU A 88 12.29 23.45 -17.61
C LEU A 88 13.55 22.57 -17.70
N PRO A 89 13.68 21.69 -18.70
CA PRO A 89 14.88 20.87 -18.85
C PRO A 89 16.11 21.76 -19.11
N LEU A 90 17.25 21.41 -18.50
CA LEU A 90 18.49 22.14 -18.76
C LEU A 90 19.09 21.68 -20.10
N GLU A 91 18.90 22.51 -21.13
CA GLU A 91 19.39 22.27 -22.49
C GLU A 91 20.82 22.80 -22.71
N ILE A 92 21.53 22.14 -23.64
CA ILE A 92 22.90 22.47 -24.02
C ILE A 92 22.91 23.09 -25.42
N ASN A 93 23.80 24.06 -25.64
CA ASN A 93 24.08 24.57 -26.98
C ASN A 93 24.90 23.53 -27.78
N ARG A 94 24.47 23.15 -28.99
CA ARG A 94 25.08 22.08 -29.81
C ARG A 94 26.58 22.25 -30.08
N ASN A 95 27.12 23.47 -29.95
CA ASN A 95 28.53 23.77 -30.17
C ASN A 95 29.40 23.68 -28.89
N LEU A 96 28.83 23.26 -27.76
CA LEU A 96 29.55 23.16 -26.49
C LEU A 96 30.26 21.79 -26.39
N GLU A 97 31.59 21.75 -26.52
CA GLU A 97 32.37 20.57 -26.16
C GLU A 97 32.33 20.37 -24.64
N MET A 98 31.52 19.41 -24.17
CA MET A 98 31.40 19.09 -22.75
C MET A 98 32.38 17.97 -22.37
N PRO A 99 33.16 18.12 -21.29
CA PRO A 99 33.98 17.03 -20.77
C PRO A 99 33.08 15.95 -20.15
N THR A 100 32.84 14.87 -20.87
CA THR A 100 32.18 13.64 -20.39
C THR A 100 33.09 12.79 -19.49
N LYS A 101 34.15 13.41 -18.95
CA LYS A 101 35.11 12.77 -18.05
C LYS A 101 34.50 12.63 -16.67
N TYR A 102 34.90 11.58 -15.96
CA TYR A 102 34.56 11.40 -14.56
C TYR A 102 35.23 12.47 -13.70
N MET A 103 34.56 12.83 -12.61
CA MET A 103 35.15 13.59 -11.51
C MET A 103 36.41 12.87 -11.00
N SER A 104 37.42 13.65 -10.61
CA SER A 104 38.66 13.12 -10.03
C SER A 104 38.44 12.51 -8.65
N SER A 105 37.50 13.06 -7.88
CA SER A 105 37.05 12.52 -6.59
C SER A 105 35.80 11.65 -6.74
N LYS A 106 35.66 10.66 -5.84
CA LYS A 106 34.45 9.85 -5.73
C LYS A 106 33.42 10.58 -4.86
N LEU A 107 32.19 10.65 -5.34
CA LEU A 107 31.07 11.13 -4.55
C LEU A 107 30.76 10.14 -3.43
N LEU A 108 30.52 10.66 -2.21
CA LEU A 108 30.29 9.86 -1.01
C LEU A 108 31.40 8.82 -0.75
N ASN A 109 32.59 9.03 -1.33
CA ASN A 109 33.70 8.07 -1.39
C ASN A 109 33.39 6.73 -2.10
N ILE A 110 32.24 6.62 -2.78
CA ILE A 110 31.73 5.34 -3.33
C ILE A 110 31.35 5.45 -4.81
N TYR A 111 30.95 6.61 -5.34
CA TYR A 111 30.47 6.74 -6.71
C TYR A 111 31.41 7.54 -7.60
N TYR A 112 31.72 7.01 -8.77
CA TYR A 112 32.24 7.81 -9.88
C TYR A 112 31.09 8.55 -10.53
N ALA A 113 31.21 9.86 -10.70
CA ALA A 113 30.19 10.69 -11.33
C ALA A 113 30.74 11.39 -12.56
N LYS A 114 29.89 11.53 -13.59
CA LYS A 114 30.15 12.36 -14.76
C LYS A 114 28.87 12.99 -15.24
N SER A 115 29.01 14.13 -15.91
CA SER A 115 27.93 14.67 -16.73
C SER A 115 27.92 14.01 -18.12
N TYR A 116 26.76 13.88 -18.72
CA TYR A 116 26.61 13.41 -20.10
C TYR A 116 25.37 14.01 -20.77
N ILE A 117 25.36 13.96 -22.10
CA ILE A 117 24.28 14.45 -22.94
C ILE A 117 23.35 13.28 -23.28
N THR A 118 22.06 13.45 -23.02
CA THR A 118 21.03 12.47 -23.38
C THR A 118 20.66 12.57 -24.85
N ASN A 119 19.99 11.54 -25.40
CA ASN A 119 19.60 11.51 -26.82
C ASN A 119 18.66 12.66 -27.24
N ASP A 120 17.97 13.28 -26.28
CA ASP A 120 17.11 14.46 -26.48
C ASP A 120 17.82 15.78 -26.12
N ASN A 121 19.15 15.81 -26.16
CA ASN A 121 20.00 16.99 -25.96
C ASN A 121 19.88 17.68 -24.59
N ARG A 122 19.53 16.93 -23.54
CA ARG A 122 19.52 17.41 -22.15
C ARG A 122 20.81 16.99 -21.44
N ILE A 123 21.19 17.75 -20.41
CA ILE A 123 22.27 17.35 -19.52
C ILE A 123 21.73 16.44 -18.40
N ALA A 124 22.45 15.38 -18.10
CA ALA A 124 22.17 14.50 -16.97
C ALA A 124 23.47 14.10 -16.25
N LEU A 125 23.34 13.59 -15.03
CA LEU A 125 24.42 13.05 -14.24
C LEU A 125 24.34 11.53 -14.25
N TYR A 126 25.46 10.88 -14.55
CA TYR A 126 25.61 9.44 -14.48
C TYR A 126 26.53 9.10 -13.31
N LEU A 127 26.01 8.32 -12.37
CA LEU A 127 26.74 7.79 -11.23
C LEU A 127 26.92 6.29 -11.41
N THR A 128 28.15 5.80 -11.19
CA THR A 128 28.45 4.37 -11.15
C THR A 128 29.26 4.06 -9.91
N GLN A 129 28.80 3.06 -9.17
CA GLN A 129 29.40 2.64 -7.92
C GLN A 129 30.80 2.06 -8.15
N ASP A 130 31.71 2.34 -7.23
CA ASP A 130 33.02 1.73 -7.16
C ASP A 130 32.91 0.22 -6.89
N LYS A 131 33.94 -0.53 -7.24
CA LYS A 131 33.93 -1.99 -7.06
C LYS A 131 34.08 -2.34 -5.58
N LEU A 132 32.95 -2.39 -4.89
CA LEU A 132 32.84 -2.90 -3.53
C LEU A 132 32.53 -4.40 -3.58
N HIS A 133 33.29 -5.18 -2.81
CA HIS A 133 33.23 -6.65 -2.84
C HIS A 133 32.54 -7.18 -1.58
N PHE A 134 31.21 -7.21 -1.61
CA PHE A 134 30.42 -7.99 -0.66
C PHE A 134 30.11 -9.34 -1.27
N ASN A 135 30.47 -10.42 -0.59
CA ASN A 135 30.26 -11.77 -1.10
C ASN A 135 29.15 -12.45 -0.32
N LEU A 136 28.10 -12.92 -0.99
CA LEU A 136 27.17 -13.85 -0.35
C LEU A 136 27.84 -15.22 -0.34
N ILE A 137 28.22 -15.67 0.86
CA ILE A 137 29.04 -16.88 1.07
C ILE A 137 28.22 -18.08 1.54
N LYS A 138 27.03 -17.84 2.09
CA LYS A 138 26.13 -18.89 2.56
C LYS A 138 24.68 -18.43 2.53
N ALA A 139 23.78 -19.37 2.30
CA ALA A 139 22.36 -19.17 2.47
C ALA A 139 21.77 -20.47 3.04
N ASP A 140 21.16 -20.38 4.22
CA ASP A 140 20.54 -21.50 4.92
C ASP A 140 19.03 -21.26 5.03
N CYS A 141 18.23 -22.30 4.82
CA CYS A 141 16.77 -22.25 4.96
C CYS A 141 16.35 -23.09 6.18
N TYR A 142 15.51 -22.51 7.03
CA TYR A 142 14.99 -23.13 8.26
C TYR A 142 13.51 -22.84 8.41
N GLU A 143 12.65 -23.85 8.27
CA GLU A 143 11.19 -23.67 8.26
C GLU A 143 10.78 -22.53 7.31
N ASP A 144 10.22 -21.44 7.84
CA ASP A 144 9.76 -20.26 7.10
C ASP A 144 10.82 -19.13 7.03
N PHE A 145 12.05 -19.39 7.46
CA PHE A 145 13.12 -18.39 7.53
C PHE A 145 14.28 -18.73 6.59
N VAL A 146 14.93 -17.68 6.10
CA VAL A 146 16.15 -17.76 5.31
C VAL A 146 17.22 -16.92 6.00
N GLN A 147 18.37 -17.52 6.27
CA GLN A 147 19.54 -16.83 6.80
C GLN A 147 20.59 -16.71 5.70
N LEU A 148 21.00 -15.49 5.41
CA LEU A 148 22.08 -15.17 4.46
C LEU A 148 23.33 -14.76 5.23
N SER A 149 24.48 -15.31 4.86
CA SER A 149 25.79 -14.90 5.36
C SER A 149 26.57 -14.17 4.29
N ILE A 150 26.94 -12.93 4.58
CA ILE A 150 27.66 -12.02 3.69
C ILE A 150 29.04 -11.76 4.29
N SER A 151 30.10 -11.86 3.49
CA SER A 151 31.46 -11.50 3.88
C SER A 151 31.85 -10.14 3.29
N ASP A 152 32.42 -9.26 4.13
CA ASP A 152 33.12 -8.03 3.71
C ASP A 152 34.62 -8.33 3.61
N GLN A 153 35.21 -8.04 2.45
CA GLN A 153 36.58 -8.42 2.15
C GLN A 153 37.68 -7.40 2.48
N LYS A 154 37.42 -6.19 3.04
CA LYS A 154 38.45 -5.39 3.81
C LYS A 154 38.15 -3.89 4.07
N GLN A 155 37.01 -3.29 3.75
CA GLN A 155 36.95 -1.81 3.72
C GLN A 155 36.01 -1.11 4.71
N PHE A 156 35.06 -1.79 5.36
CA PHE A 156 34.02 -1.10 6.13
C PHE A 156 33.72 -1.69 7.52
N ASN A 157 34.75 -2.16 8.23
CA ASN A 157 34.66 -2.70 9.59
C ASN A 157 34.09 -1.74 10.67
N GLN A 158 33.63 -0.54 10.31
CA GLN A 158 33.03 0.45 11.21
C GLN A 158 31.65 0.95 10.74
N ILE A 159 31.12 0.45 9.62
CA ILE A 159 29.83 0.91 9.09
C ILE A 159 28.77 -0.18 9.23
N LYS A 160 27.65 0.19 9.85
CA LYS A 160 26.47 -0.69 9.98
C LYS A 160 26.00 -1.08 8.58
N THR A 161 26.14 -2.37 8.27
CA THR A 161 25.70 -2.96 7.00
C THR A 161 24.48 -3.85 7.26
N GLU A 162 23.48 -3.73 6.40
CA GLU A 162 22.23 -4.49 6.46
C GLU A 162 22.07 -5.29 5.17
N LEU A 163 21.24 -6.33 5.20
CA LEU A 163 20.77 -6.97 3.98
C LEU A 163 19.63 -6.11 3.42
N ALA A 164 19.59 -5.92 2.11
CA ALA A 164 18.41 -5.38 1.44
C ALA A 164 17.94 -6.33 0.34
N ILE A 165 16.63 -6.55 0.29
CA ILE A 165 15.96 -7.24 -0.83
C ILE A 165 15.14 -6.19 -1.55
N ASN A 166 15.58 -5.82 -2.77
CA ASN A 166 15.15 -4.60 -3.46
C ASN A 166 15.24 -3.37 -2.55
N THR A 167 14.11 -2.90 -2.01
CA THR A 167 14.02 -1.72 -1.13
C THR A 167 13.82 -2.06 0.35
N HIS A 168 13.55 -3.32 0.69
CA HIS A 168 13.28 -3.73 2.06
C HIS A 168 14.59 -4.10 2.77
N SER A 169 14.89 -3.39 3.86
CA SER A 169 16.08 -3.63 4.67
C SER A 169 15.77 -4.63 5.78
N TYR A 170 16.66 -5.59 5.98
CA TYR A 170 16.60 -6.59 7.04
C TYR A 170 17.77 -6.39 7.98
N SER A 171 17.50 -6.49 9.28
CA SER A 171 18.53 -6.35 10.29
C SER A 171 19.59 -7.44 10.11
N ALA A 172 20.82 -7.08 10.43
CA ALA A 172 21.95 -7.98 10.34
C ALA A 172 22.76 -7.94 11.63
N HIS A 173 23.39 -9.05 11.97
CA HIS A 173 24.23 -9.21 13.16
C HIS A 173 25.59 -9.80 12.76
N SER A 174 26.63 -9.45 13.52
CA SER A 174 27.96 -10.04 13.31
C SER A 174 27.92 -11.52 13.65
N GLY A 175 28.44 -12.35 12.75
CA GLY A 175 28.66 -13.77 13.01
C GLY A 175 29.84 -14.00 13.96
N ASN A 176 30.15 -15.27 14.22
CA ASN A 176 31.27 -15.68 15.10
C ASN A 176 32.64 -15.14 14.65
N ASN A 177 32.77 -14.79 13.36
CA ASN A 177 33.91 -14.04 12.82
C ASN A 177 33.44 -12.63 12.43
N LYS A 178 34.19 -11.59 12.84
CA LYS A 178 33.81 -10.17 12.62
C LYS A 178 33.70 -9.76 11.15
N GLU A 179 34.19 -10.60 10.23
CA GLU A 179 34.14 -10.41 8.77
C GLU A 179 32.89 -11.01 8.11
N ILE A 180 32.01 -11.66 8.89
CA ILE A 180 30.76 -12.26 8.42
C ILE A 180 29.58 -11.55 9.06
N ILE A 181 28.64 -11.14 8.22
CA ILE A 181 27.37 -10.54 8.59
C ILE A 181 26.28 -11.55 8.27
N CYS A 182 25.45 -11.87 9.26
CA CYS A 182 24.30 -12.74 9.09
C CYS A 182 23.02 -11.91 9.13
N SER A 183 22.13 -12.12 8.16
CA SER A 183 20.79 -11.55 8.15
C SER A 183 19.77 -12.65 7.95
N THR A 184 18.73 -12.64 8.78
CA THR A 184 17.65 -13.63 8.72
C THR A 184 16.35 -12.91 8.41
N PHE A 185 15.58 -13.43 7.47
CA PHE A 185 14.26 -12.92 7.15
C PHE A 185 13.23 -14.04 7.08
N ASN A 186 11.98 -13.71 7.39
CA ASN A 186 10.85 -14.61 7.17
C ASN A 186 10.41 -14.50 5.70
N VAL A 187 10.23 -15.65 5.06
CA VAL A 187 9.86 -15.76 3.64
C VAL A 187 8.50 -15.13 3.37
N PHE A 188 7.58 -15.24 4.31
CA PHE A 188 6.23 -14.69 4.18
C PHE A 188 6.19 -13.18 4.29
N ASP A 189 7.07 -12.56 5.09
CA ASP A 189 7.22 -11.09 5.09
C ASP A 189 7.59 -10.59 3.69
N LEU A 190 8.45 -11.33 2.98
CA LEU A 190 8.81 -11.00 1.60
C LEU A 190 7.63 -11.23 0.63
N LEU A 191 6.92 -12.36 0.73
CA LEU A 191 5.73 -12.63 -0.10
C LEU A 191 4.60 -11.61 0.10
N ASN A 192 4.49 -11.01 1.29
CA ASN A 192 3.52 -9.96 1.56
C ASN A 192 3.88 -8.64 0.87
N SER A 193 5.17 -8.26 0.92
CA SER A 193 5.68 -7.08 0.22
C SER A 193 5.74 -7.27 -1.30
N TYR A 194 5.94 -8.51 -1.74
CA TYR A 194 6.21 -8.88 -3.13
C TYR A 194 5.43 -10.16 -3.50
N PRO A 195 4.10 -10.07 -3.71
CA PRO A 195 3.27 -11.24 -4.02
C PRO A 195 3.72 -11.91 -5.32
N GLU A 196 3.95 -13.22 -5.28
CA GLU A 196 4.35 -14.04 -6.44
C GLU A 196 5.57 -13.49 -7.20
N SER A 197 6.49 -12.87 -6.49
CA SER A 197 7.60 -12.17 -7.12
C SER A 197 8.70 -13.11 -7.56
N THR A 198 8.93 -13.06 -8.86
CA THR A 198 10.11 -13.57 -9.55
C THR A 198 11.07 -12.38 -9.71
N ASP A 199 12.35 -12.61 -9.47
CA ASP A 199 13.44 -11.66 -9.69
C ASP A 199 13.65 -10.54 -8.65
N LEU A 200 13.62 -10.86 -7.34
CA LEU A 200 14.02 -9.91 -6.29
C LEU A 200 15.56 -9.88 -6.16
N GLU A 201 16.17 -8.69 -6.12
CA GLU A 201 17.63 -8.56 -6.04
C GLU A 201 18.11 -8.36 -4.60
N LEU A 202 19.17 -9.08 -4.24
CA LEU A 202 19.87 -8.99 -2.97
C LEU A 202 20.99 -7.96 -3.05
N PHE A 203 21.04 -7.08 -2.05
CA PHE A 203 22.07 -6.06 -1.88
C PHE A 203 22.62 -6.08 -0.46
N ALA A 204 23.87 -5.67 -0.32
CA ALA A 204 24.34 -5.08 0.94
C ALA A 204 23.90 -3.61 0.98
N GLN A 205 23.27 -3.20 2.07
CA GLN A 205 22.87 -1.81 2.30
C GLN A 205 23.80 -1.17 3.33
N ILE A 206 24.35 -0.02 2.96
CA ILE A 206 25.05 0.87 3.87
C ILE A 206 24.24 2.15 4.05
N THR A 207 24.11 2.62 5.29
CA THR A 207 23.49 3.92 5.58
C THR A 207 24.56 4.94 5.93
N LEU A 208 24.64 6.01 5.14
CA LEU A 208 25.52 7.16 5.37
C LEU A 208 24.74 8.29 6.08
N ASN A 209 25.45 9.38 6.37
CA ASN A 209 24.88 10.58 6.99
C ASN A 209 23.59 11.05 6.29
N ARG A 210 22.69 11.70 7.05
CA ARG A 210 21.40 12.20 6.56
C ARG A 210 20.51 11.11 5.92
N ASN A 211 20.68 9.86 6.35
CA ASN A 211 19.88 8.71 5.93
C ASN A 211 19.96 8.46 4.41
N VAL A 212 21.17 8.61 3.84
CA VAL A 212 21.48 8.22 2.46
C VAL A 212 21.80 6.72 2.46
N LYS A 213 20.92 5.92 1.84
CA LYS A 213 21.08 4.46 1.73
C LYS A 213 21.79 4.13 0.43
N VAL A 214 22.87 3.36 0.49
CA VAL A 214 23.66 2.91 -0.66
C VAL A 214 23.51 1.41 -0.78
N LEU A 215 22.97 0.95 -1.90
CA LEU A 215 22.80 -0.47 -2.22
C LEU A 215 23.98 -0.96 -3.06
N ILE A 216 24.58 -2.07 -2.62
CA ILE A 216 25.78 -2.65 -3.22
C ILE A 216 25.46 -4.07 -3.66
N ASN A 217 25.80 -4.40 -4.91
CA ASN A 217 25.57 -5.74 -5.44
C ASN A 217 26.36 -6.79 -4.63
N LEU A 218 25.69 -7.90 -4.33
CA LEU A 218 26.37 -9.07 -3.77
C LEU A 218 27.01 -9.87 -4.91
N LEU A 219 28.29 -10.18 -4.77
CA LEU A 219 29.00 -11.12 -5.62
C LEU A 219 28.78 -12.52 -5.08
N THR A 220 28.33 -13.43 -5.94
CA THR A 220 28.04 -14.80 -5.52
C THR A 220 27.83 -15.70 -6.72
N GLU A 221 28.25 -16.94 -6.57
CA GLU A 221 27.96 -18.07 -7.47
C GLU A 221 27.06 -19.09 -6.76
N ILE A 222 26.39 -18.67 -5.67
CA ILE A 222 25.49 -19.55 -4.92
C ILE A 222 24.23 -19.77 -5.73
N GLU A 223 23.87 -21.04 -5.85
CA GLU A 223 22.58 -21.47 -6.34
C GLU A 223 21.91 -22.34 -5.26
N ILE A 224 20.69 -21.99 -4.89
CA ILE A 224 19.87 -22.76 -3.96
C ILE A 224 18.50 -22.97 -4.55
N ASN A 225 18.03 -24.20 -4.51
CA ASN A 225 16.64 -24.54 -4.71
C ASN A 225 16.13 -25.20 -3.43
N HIS A 226 15.21 -24.52 -2.75
CA HIS A 226 14.62 -24.99 -1.50
C HIS A 226 13.11 -25.10 -1.64
N LEU A 227 12.58 -26.28 -1.34
CA LEU A 227 11.15 -26.57 -1.44
C LEU A 227 10.65 -27.06 -0.08
N THR A 228 9.64 -26.38 0.44
CA THR A 228 8.89 -26.80 1.64
C THR A 228 7.41 -27.00 1.27
N LYS A 229 6.63 -27.51 2.23
CA LYS A 229 5.16 -27.52 2.13
C LYS A 229 4.58 -26.12 1.94
N ASN A 230 5.25 -25.11 2.49
CA ASN A 230 4.76 -23.75 2.65
C ASN A 230 5.19 -22.82 1.52
N PHE A 231 6.39 -23.02 0.96
CA PHE A 231 6.93 -22.19 -0.11
C PHE A 231 8.03 -22.92 -0.92
N SER A 232 8.30 -22.40 -2.12
CA SER A 232 9.50 -22.69 -2.90
C SER A 232 10.36 -21.44 -3.01
N LEU A 233 11.66 -21.58 -2.83
CA LEU A 233 12.65 -20.53 -2.96
C LEU A 233 13.73 -20.97 -3.95
N LEU A 234 14.01 -20.10 -4.92
CA LEU A 234 15.17 -20.21 -5.79
C LEU A 234 16.06 -19.00 -5.56
N LEU A 235 17.30 -19.24 -5.15
CA LEU A 235 18.37 -18.25 -5.16
C LEU A 235 19.30 -18.59 -6.32
N ASN A 236 19.46 -17.68 -7.26
CA ASN A 236 20.44 -17.79 -8.33
C ASN A 236 21.30 -16.53 -8.31
N LYS A 237 22.55 -16.67 -7.89
CA LYS A 237 23.45 -15.56 -7.62
C LYS A 237 22.81 -14.60 -6.61
N ASN A 238 22.66 -13.33 -6.97
CA ASN A 238 22.06 -12.32 -6.11
C ASN A 238 20.54 -12.15 -6.35
N VAL A 239 19.90 -13.05 -7.09
CA VAL A 239 18.47 -12.98 -7.40
C VAL A 239 17.73 -14.05 -6.64
N ILE A 240 16.71 -13.66 -5.87
CA ILE A 240 15.81 -14.54 -5.14
C ILE A 240 14.42 -14.53 -5.77
N SER A 241 13.88 -15.71 -6.01
CA SER A 241 12.49 -15.93 -6.43
C SER A 241 11.79 -16.77 -5.37
N ILE A 242 10.63 -16.31 -4.91
CA ILE A 242 9.87 -17.00 -3.86
C ILE A 242 8.43 -17.16 -4.31
N LYS A 243 7.88 -18.35 -4.09
CA LYS A 243 6.46 -18.65 -4.30
C LYS A 243 5.89 -19.37 -3.09
N GLY A 244 4.74 -18.90 -2.59
CA GLY A 244 3.97 -19.64 -1.58
C GLY A 244 3.35 -20.90 -2.19
N ASN A 245 3.48 -22.03 -1.49
CA ASN A 245 2.93 -23.33 -1.90
C ASN A 245 1.61 -23.64 -1.20
N GLU A 246 1.27 -22.96 -0.09
CA GLU A 246 -0.03 -23.14 0.53
C GLU A 246 -1.15 -22.59 -0.37
N LYS A 247 -2.18 -23.41 -0.57
CA LYS A 247 -3.42 -22.95 -1.21
C LYS A 247 -4.05 -21.88 -0.30
N LYS A 248 -4.21 -20.68 -0.84
CA LYS A 248 -4.99 -19.61 -0.18
C LYS A 248 -6.46 -20.00 -0.22
N LEU A 249 -7.13 -19.85 0.92
CA LEU A 249 -8.56 -20.11 1.00
C LEU A 249 -9.32 -18.93 0.39
N LYS A 250 -10.22 -19.22 -0.54
CA LYS A 250 -11.01 -18.20 -1.24
C LYS A 250 -12.14 -17.72 -0.33
N ILE A 251 -12.09 -16.45 0.05
CA ILE A 251 -13.07 -15.82 0.93
C ILE A 251 -13.87 -14.78 0.16
N ALA A 252 -15.17 -14.72 0.44
CA ALA A 252 -15.98 -13.56 0.11
C ALA A 252 -16.46 -12.86 1.38
N ALA A 253 -16.76 -11.57 1.29
CA ALA A 253 -17.30 -10.81 2.40
C ALA A 253 -18.45 -9.88 1.98
N PHE A 254 -19.46 -9.75 2.83
CA PHE A 254 -20.51 -8.74 2.75
C PHE A 254 -20.48 -7.98 4.07
N GLY A 255 -20.23 -6.68 4.03
CA GLY A 255 -20.09 -5.94 5.28
C GLY A 255 -19.40 -4.60 5.11
N SER A 256 -18.72 -4.12 6.13
CA SER A 256 -18.16 -2.78 6.21
C SER A 256 -16.63 -2.75 6.31
N CYS A 257 -16.07 -1.55 6.49
CA CYS A 257 -14.64 -1.34 6.64
C CYS A 257 -14.04 -2.23 7.74
N VAL A 258 -14.79 -2.50 8.81
CA VAL A 258 -14.34 -3.34 9.92
C VAL A 258 -14.03 -4.78 9.49
N THR A 259 -14.74 -5.30 8.49
CA THR A 259 -14.46 -6.63 7.89
C THR A 259 -13.40 -6.51 6.81
N ARG A 260 -13.57 -5.55 5.88
CA ARG A 260 -12.67 -5.34 4.74
C ARG A 260 -11.22 -5.13 5.16
N ASP A 261 -11.01 -4.34 6.21
CA ASP A 261 -9.67 -3.92 6.63
C ASP A 261 -8.84 -5.09 7.17
N ASN A 262 -9.47 -6.21 7.56
CA ASN A 262 -8.76 -7.46 7.86
C ASN A 262 -8.05 -8.07 6.65
N PHE A 263 -8.50 -7.72 5.43
CA PHE A 263 -7.93 -8.13 4.15
C PHE A 263 -7.18 -6.97 3.47
N ASN A 264 -6.61 -6.08 4.27
CA ASN A 264 -5.79 -4.97 3.82
C ASN A 264 -4.42 -5.02 4.49
N SER A 265 -3.35 -5.01 3.69
CA SER A 265 -1.97 -5.17 4.17
C SER A 265 -1.49 -4.02 5.06
N LYS A 266 -2.22 -2.89 5.12
CA LYS A 266 -1.98 -1.83 6.12
C LYS A 266 -2.29 -2.28 7.55
N PHE A 267 -3.26 -3.19 7.73
CA PHE A 267 -3.71 -3.65 9.04
C PHE A 267 -3.23 -5.07 9.34
N ASN A 268 -3.30 -5.95 8.34
CA ASN A 268 -2.85 -7.33 8.43
C ASN A 268 -1.88 -7.63 7.29
N LEU A 269 -0.58 -7.45 7.50
CA LEU A 269 0.39 -7.70 6.43
C LEU A 269 0.28 -9.14 5.89
N ASN A 270 -0.01 -10.10 6.77
CA ASN A 270 0.13 -11.53 6.50
C ASN A 270 -1.17 -12.23 6.04
N TYR A 271 -2.29 -11.53 5.85
CA TYR A 271 -3.55 -12.22 5.48
C TYR A 271 -3.43 -12.96 4.14
N LYS A 272 -2.62 -12.43 3.20
CA LYS A 272 -2.43 -12.99 1.86
C LYS A 272 -1.73 -14.35 1.85
N ASN A 273 -1.14 -14.75 2.99
CA ASN A 273 -0.56 -16.09 3.16
C ASN A 273 -1.64 -17.15 3.39
N HIS A 274 -2.80 -16.74 3.89
CA HIS A 274 -3.89 -17.64 4.27
C HIS A 274 -5.09 -17.50 3.35
N PHE A 275 -5.37 -16.30 2.86
CA PHE A 275 -6.66 -15.95 2.25
C PHE A 275 -6.51 -15.16 0.95
N GLU A 276 -7.46 -15.39 0.05
CA GLU A 276 -7.71 -14.58 -1.14
C GLU A 276 -9.14 -14.03 -1.05
N LEU A 277 -9.29 -12.70 -0.93
CA LEU A 277 -10.60 -12.06 -0.92
C LEU A 277 -11.11 -11.93 -2.37
N ILE A 278 -11.93 -12.87 -2.81
CA ILE A 278 -12.38 -13.01 -4.21
C ILE A 278 -13.61 -12.17 -4.55
N ARG A 279 -14.37 -11.73 -3.53
CA ARG A 279 -15.49 -10.80 -3.69
C ARG A 279 -15.78 -10.09 -2.38
N TYR A 280 -16.05 -8.79 -2.47
CA TYR A 280 -16.47 -7.98 -1.33
C TYR A 280 -17.62 -7.06 -1.71
N GLN A 281 -18.69 -7.01 -0.94
CA GLN A 281 -19.75 -6.00 -1.02
C GLN A 281 -19.63 -5.05 0.16
N ASN A 282 -19.40 -3.77 -0.14
CA ASN A 282 -19.11 -2.75 0.86
C ASN A 282 -20.35 -1.98 1.31
N GLN A 283 -20.63 -2.00 2.61
CA GLN A 283 -21.59 -1.13 3.29
C GLN A 283 -22.99 -1.15 2.67
N SER A 284 -23.45 -2.31 2.22
CA SER A 284 -24.79 -2.53 1.68
C SER A 284 -25.73 -3.12 2.73
N SER A 285 -27.02 -2.88 2.57
CA SER A 285 -28.10 -3.57 3.29
C SER A 285 -28.45 -4.89 2.61
N ILE A 286 -28.77 -5.92 3.40
CA ILE A 286 -29.25 -7.19 2.82
C ILE A 286 -30.61 -7.03 2.12
N ILE A 287 -31.46 -6.10 2.59
CA ILE A 287 -32.74 -5.77 1.94
C ILE A 287 -32.46 -5.21 0.54
N SER A 288 -31.52 -4.28 0.45
CA SER A 288 -31.07 -3.73 -0.83
C SER A 288 -30.57 -4.85 -1.74
N LEU A 289 -29.66 -5.70 -1.26
CA LEU A 289 -29.07 -6.79 -2.06
C LEU A 289 -30.11 -7.75 -2.63
N MET A 290 -31.12 -8.11 -1.84
CA MET A 290 -32.13 -9.12 -2.23
C MET A 290 -33.32 -8.53 -2.99
N SER A 291 -33.31 -7.21 -3.21
CA SER A 291 -34.31 -6.52 -4.03
C SER A 291 -33.95 -6.53 -5.52
N ASN A 292 -34.88 -6.08 -6.38
CA ASN A 292 -34.62 -6.01 -7.82
C ASN A 292 -33.54 -4.98 -8.17
N PRO A 293 -32.71 -5.21 -9.20
CA PRO A 293 -31.81 -4.19 -9.72
C PRO A 293 -32.55 -2.94 -10.17
N ILE A 294 -31.92 -1.78 -10.01
CA ILE A 294 -32.53 -0.49 -10.36
C ILE A 294 -31.85 0.06 -11.61
N PRO A 295 -32.60 0.35 -12.69
CA PRO A 295 -32.04 1.00 -13.86
C PRO A 295 -31.46 2.37 -13.52
N TYR A 296 -30.26 2.65 -14.00
CA TYR A 296 -29.58 3.91 -13.73
C TYR A 296 -28.74 4.33 -14.94
N ASN A 297 -28.44 5.63 -15.02
CA ASN A 297 -27.46 6.15 -15.96
C ASN A 297 -26.11 6.26 -15.24
N ARG A 298 -25.10 5.51 -15.70
CA ARG A 298 -23.73 5.54 -15.14
C ARG A 298 -23.16 6.96 -15.04
N GLY A 299 -23.44 7.82 -16.01
CA GLY A 299 -22.98 9.22 -16.01
C GLY A 299 -23.60 10.10 -14.91
N LYS A 300 -24.64 9.63 -14.22
CA LYS A 300 -25.29 10.33 -13.10
C LYS A 300 -24.88 9.81 -11.72
N ILE A 301 -24.01 8.80 -11.67
CA ILE A 301 -23.31 8.41 -10.45
C ILE A 301 -22.02 9.25 -10.38
N ASP A 302 -22.21 10.56 -10.25
CA ASP A 302 -21.19 11.59 -10.27
C ASP A 302 -20.86 12.07 -8.84
N ASN A 303 -19.93 13.02 -8.71
CA ASN A 303 -19.49 13.61 -7.42
C ASN A 303 -18.88 12.61 -6.42
N LEU A 304 -18.45 11.45 -6.92
CA LEU A 304 -17.82 10.36 -6.18
C LEU A 304 -16.51 9.98 -6.86
N ASN A 305 -15.54 9.49 -6.08
CA ASN A 305 -14.35 8.87 -6.66
C ASN A 305 -14.68 7.48 -7.24
N GLU A 306 -13.79 6.90 -8.05
CA GLU A 306 -14.02 5.61 -8.73
C GLU A 306 -14.41 4.48 -7.78
N TYR A 307 -13.78 4.39 -6.60
CA TYR A 307 -14.10 3.37 -5.60
C TYR A 307 -15.53 3.56 -5.06
N GLU A 308 -15.91 4.79 -4.72
CA GLU A 308 -17.26 5.11 -4.24
C GLU A 308 -18.33 4.89 -5.32
N GLN A 309 -18.02 5.18 -6.60
CA GLN A 309 -18.92 4.89 -7.72
C GLN A 309 -19.16 3.39 -7.87
N ASN A 310 -18.10 2.57 -7.77
CA ASN A 310 -18.21 1.12 -7.84
C ASN A 310 -19.08 0.54 -6.72
N ASP A 311 -18.97 1.07 -5.49
CA ASP A 311 -19.85 0.67 -4.39
C ASP A 311 -21.33 0.97 -4.70
N VAL A 312 -21.62 2.10 -5.35
CA VAL A 312 -22.99 2.46 -5.76
C VAL A 312 -23.46 1.57 -6.92
N PHE A 313 -22.61 1.30 -7.92
CA PHE A 313 -22.95 0.39 -9.01
C PHE A 313 -23.28 -1.01 -8.48
N ASP A 314 -22.45 -1.55 -7.59
CA ASP A 314 -22.68 -2.86 -6.96
C ASP A 314 -24.04 -2.90 -6.23
N ASP A 315 -24.37 -1.84 -5.48
CA ASP A 315 -25.65 -1.74 -4.77
C ASP A 315 -26.84 -1.54 -5.71
N LEU A 316 -26.70 -0.93 -6.89
CA LEU A 316 -27.80 -0.78 -7.85
C LEU A 316 -27.99 -2.03 -8.73
N GLU A 317 -26.90 -2.73 -9.06
CA GLU A 317 -26.88 -3.90 -9.95
C GLU A 317 -27.19 -5.22 -9.23
N LYS A 318 -26.96 -5.30 -7.91
CA LYS A 318 -27.29 -6.47 -7.06
C LYS A 318 -26.54 -7.76 -7.45
N ASN A 319 -25.34 -7.63 -8.04
CA ASN A 319 -24.62 -8.77 -8.62
C ASN A 319 -23.91 -9.67 -7.60
N PHE A 320 -23.80 -9.27 -6.33
CA PHE A 320 -23.03 -10.00 -5.32
C PHE A 320 -23.45 -11.48 -5.19
N LEU A 321 -24.75 -11.79 -5.19
CA LEU A 321 -25.20 -13.18 -5.09
C LEU A 321 -24.76 -14.02 -6.31
N ASN A 322 -24.89 -13.49 -7.52
CA ASN A 322 -24.41 -14.13 -8.75
C ASN A 322 -22.89 -14.31 -8.75
N ASP A 323 -22.17 -13.32 -8.20
CA ASP A 323 -20.73 -13.40 -8.03
C ASP A 323 -20.33 -14.52 -7.06
N LEU A 324 -21.04 -14.71 -5.96
CA LEU A 324 -20.77 -15.81 -5.03
C LEU A 324 -20.98 -17.17 -5.72
N ILE A 325 -22.12 -17.35 -6.39
CA ILE A 325 -22.46 -18.60 -7.09
C ILE A 325 -21.41 -18.93 -8.17
N SER A 326 -20.96 -17.93 -8.93
CA SER A 326 -19.95 -18.14 -9.97
C SER A 326 -18.54 -18.38 -9.42
N LYS A 327 -18.14 -17.67 -8.35
CA LYS A 327 -16.77 -17.73 -7.83
C LYS A 327 -16.55 -18.84 -6.79
N GLN A 328 -17.62 -19.39 -6.20
CA GLN A 328 -17.61 -20.51 -5.25
C GLN A 328 -16.58 -20.31 -4.10
N PRO A 329 -16.73 -19.27 -3.25
CA PRO A 329 -15.90 -19.11 -2.06
C PRO A 329 -15.99 -20.30 -1.11
N GLU A 330 -14.89 -20.57 -0.42
CA GLU A 330 -14.78 -21.57 0.65
C GLU A 330 -15.30 -21.01 1.98
N ALA A 331 -15.30 -19.68 2.16
CA ALA A 331 -15.96 -19.02 3.30
C ALA A 331 -16.60 -17.67 2.90
N LEU A 332 -17.71 -17.34 3.55
CA LEU A 332 -18.44 -16.09 3.40
C LEU A 332 -18.54 -15.40 4.77
N ILE A 333 -17.96 -14.20 4.87
CA ILE A 333 -18.00 -13.39 6.09
C ILE A 333 -19.10 -12.34 5.97
N LEU A 334 -19.99 -12.26 6.96
CA LEU A 334 -21.09 -11.32 6.99
C LEU A 334 -20.97 -10.37 8.17
N ASP A 335 -21.18 -9.08 7.92
CA ASP A 335 -21.48 -8.09 8.95
C ASP A 335 -22.65 -7.20 8.49
N PHE A 336 -23.49 -6.77 9.43
CA PHE A 336 -24.75 -6.07 9.13
C PHE A 336 -24.67 -4.56 9.36
N PHE A 337 -23.47 -3.98 9.26
CA PHE A 337 -23.29 -2.54 9.44
C PHE A 337 -24.18 -1.70 8.51
N GLY A 338 -24.31 -2.10 7.24
CA GLY A 338 -25.12 -1.38 6.27
C GLY A 338 -26.59 -1.30 6.68
N ASP A 339 -27.13 -2.40 7.20
CA ASP A 339 -28.50 -2.46 7.72
C ASP A 339 -28.68 -1.61 8.98
N VAL A 340 -27.73 -1.69 9.93
CA VAL A 340 -27.80 -0.99 11.21
C VAL A 340 -27.59 0.52 11.06
N TYR A 341 -26.59 0.93 10.28
CA TYR A 341 -26.13 2.31 10.23
C TYR A 341 -26.80 3.15 9.14
N PHE A 342 -27.16 2.54 8.01
CA PHE A 342 -27.74 3.23 6.86
C PHE A 342 -29.21 2.90 6.69
N GLY A 343 -29.59 1.63 6.78
CA GLY A 343 -30.89 1.16 6.31
C GLY A 343 -31.03 1.31 4.79
N CYS A 344 -32.26 1.52 4.33
CA CYS A 344 -32.59 1.60 2.90
C CYS A 344 -33.30 2.91 2.52
N LEU A 345 -33.23 3.21 1.24
CA LEU A 345 -34.14 4.08 0.52
C LEU A 345 -35.15 3.17 -0.19
N MET A 346 -36.43 3.34 0.14
CA MET A 346 -37.52 2.68 -0.57
C MET A 346 -37.87 3.51 -1.79
N THR A 347 -37.93 2.84 -2.95
CA THR A 347 -38.36 3.42 -4.23
C THR A 347 -39.54 2.61 -4.78
N ASN A 348 -40.28 3.13 -5.75
CA ASN A 348 -41.43 2.44 -6.33
C ASN A 348 -41.11 1.07 -6.96
N SER A 349 -39.86 0.83 -7.33
CA SER A 349 -39.42 -0.37 -8.03
C SER A 349 -38.55 -1.32 -7.20
N SER A 350 -37.94 -0.84 -6.10
CA SER A 350 -36.97 -1.62 -5.32
C SER A 350 -36.43 -0.89 -4.07
N TYR A 351 -35.40 -1.46 -3.44
CA TYR A 351 -34.65 -0.85 -2.34
C TYR A 351 -33.20 -0.53 -2.75
N ILE A 352 -32.68 0.59 -2.25
CA ILE A 352 -31.26 0.99 -2.35
C ILE A 352 -30.73 1.12 -0.93
N THR A 353 -29.48 0.76 -0.67
CA THR A 353 -28.89 1.08 0.63
C THR A 353 -28.80 2.60 0.79
N ASN A 354 -29.28 3.15 1.91
CA ASN A 354 -29.20 4.59 2.19
C ASN A 354 -27.79 4.98 2.67
N ASN A 355 -26.77 4.62 1.89
CA ASN A 355 -25.40 5.00 2.17
C ASN A 355 -25.25 6.50 1.89
N ARG A 356 -25.70 7.31 2.86
CA ARG A 356 -25.71 8.77 2.85
C ARG A 356 -24.32 9.43 2.71
N TRP A 357 -23.26 8.63 2.71
CA TRP A 357 -21.91 9.08 2.38
C TRP A 357 -21.63 9.06 0.88
N LYS A 358 -22.43 8.35 0.08
CA LYS A 358 -22.22 8.11 -1.35
C LYS A 358 -23.46 8.50 -2.17
N ILE A 359 -24.55 7.72 -2.07
CA ILE A 359 -25.68 7.82 -3.00
C ILE A 359 -26.30 9.22 -3.03
N THR A 360 -26.45 9.85 -1.87
CA THR A 360 -27.05 11.18 -1.70
C THR A 360 -26.25 12.32 -2.33
N LYS A 361 -25.00 12.08 -2.73
CA LYS A 361 -24.14 13.06 -3.42
C LYS A 361 -24.31 13.04 -4.94
N THR A 362 -24.95 12.01 -5.47
CA THR A 362 -25.08 11.78 -6.92
C THR A 362 -26.27 12.53 -7.50
N SER A 363 -26.15 12.98 -8.75
CA SER A 363 -27.26 13.52 -9.53
C SER A 363 -28.38 12.50 -9.71
N PHE A 364 -28.05 11.21 -9.77
CA PHE A 364 -29.02 10.11 -9.79
C PHE A 364 -29.99 10.19 -8.60
N TYR A 365 -29.49 10.43 -7.39
CA TYR A 365 -30.34 10.51 -6.20
C TYR A 365 -31.38 11.63 -6.29
N SER A 366 -31.02 12.78 -6.88
CA SER A 366 -31.96 13.90 -7.07
C SER A 366 -33.09 13.61 -8.06
N GLU A 367 -32.93 12.60 -8.92
CA GLU A 367 -33.93 12.19 -9.91
C GLU A 367 -34.82 11.04 -9.43
N LEU A 368 -34.49 10.44 -8.29
CA LEU A 368 -35.33 9.41 -7.70
C LEU A 368 -36.65 10.03 -7.24
N ASN A 369 -37.75 9.57 -7.83
CA ASN A 369 -39.09 9.97 -7.41
C ASN A 369 -39.55 9.11 -6.21
N GLU A 370 -40.34 9.71 -5.32
CA GLU A 370 -41.03 9.00 -4.22
C GLU A 370 -40.10 8.20 -3.29
N VAL A 371 -38.94 8.77 -2.97
CA VAL A 371 -37.97 8.14 -2.06
C VAL A 371 -38.36 8.32 -0.61
N THR A 372 -38.50 7.22 0.11
CA THR A 372 -38.70 7.24 1.57
C THR A 372 -37.55 6.53 2.26
N THR A 373 -37.00 7.15 3.32
CA THR A 373 -36.02 6.48 4.17
C THR A 373 -36.71 5.39 4.99
N PHE A 374 -36.12 4.19 5.00
CA PHE A 374 -36.63 3.00 5.68
C PHE A 374 -35.50 2.38 6.51
N ASN A 375 -35.58 2.46 7.85
CA ASN A 375 -34.50 2.01 8.74
C ASN A 375 -35.04 1.55 10.12
N LEU A 376 -34.15 0.98 10.93
CA LEU A 376 -34.49 0.45 12.26
C LEU A 376 -34.89 1.52 13.30
N ASN A 377 -34.45 2.78 13.14
CA ASN A 377 -34.80 3.86 14.07
C ASN A 377 -36.24 4.35 13.87
N THR A 378 -36.71 4.43 12.61
CA THR A 378 -38.02 4.99 12.27
C THR A 378 -39.08 3.93 11.93
N ASN A 379 -38.66 2.72 11.55
CA ASN A 379 -39.53 1.66 11.04
C ASN A 379 -39.14 0.30 11.65
N LEU A 380 -38.87 0.26 12.96
CA LEU A 380 -38.27 -0.91 13.63
C LEU A 380 -38.93 -2.24 13.24
N SER A 381 -40.24 -2.36 13.43
CA SER A 381 -40.98 -3.61 13.21
C SER A 381 -40.99 -4.00 11.73
N GLU A 382 -41.38 -3.09 10.85
CA GLU A 382 -41.48 -3.34 9.41
C GLU A 382 -40.10 -3.63 8.79
N TYR A 383 -39.08 -2.87 9.17
CA TYR A 383 -37.71 -3.07 8.72
C TYR A 383 -37.20 -4.43 9.14
N PHE A 384 -37.36 -4.79 10.42
CA PHE A 384 -36.89 -6.06 10.93
C PHE A 384 -37.60 -7.25 10.26
N THR A 385 -38.90 -7.15 10.00
CA THR A 385 -39.64 -8.17 9.23
C THR A 385 -39.09 -8.33 7.82
N LEU A 386 -38.90 -7.25 7.08
CA LEU A 386 -38.37 -7.32 5.70
C LEU A 386 -36.92 -7.79 5.67
N TRP A 387 -36.11 -7.35 6.65
CA TRP A 387 -34.74 -7.79 6.81
C TRP A 387 -34.65 -9.30 7.01
N LYS A 388 -35.48 -9.87 7.90
CA LYS A 388 -35.57 -11.32 8.12
C LYS A 388 -35.88 -12.08 6.85
N GLN A 389 -36.90 -11.66 6.11
CA GLN A 389 -37.26 -12.27 4.83
C GLN A 389 -36.08 -12.23 3.83
N SER A 390 -35.39 -11.10 3.77
CA SER A 390 -34.25 -10.89 2.87
C SER A 390 -33.06 -11.78 3.24
N ILE A 391 -32.65 -11.80 4.51
CA ILE A 391 -31.53 -12.64 4.97
C ILE A 391 -31.87 -14.12 4.87
N ASP A 392 -33.13 -14.51 5.09
CA ASP A 392 -33.58 -15.89 4.94
C ASP A 392 -33.45 -16.34 3.49
N GLN A 393 -33.94 -15.54 2.54
CA GLN A 393 -33.80 -15.82 1.12
C GLN A 393 -32.32 -15.89 0.69
N PHE A 394 -31.49 -14.98 1.21
CA PHE A 394 -30.05 -14.97 0.94
C PHE A 394 -29.40 -16.26 1.43
N LEU A 395 -29.52 -16.59 2.72
CA LEU A 395 -28.84 -17.74 3.33
C LEU A 395 -29.38 -19.08 2.81
N GLN A 396 -30.68 -19.19 2.51
CA GLN A 396 -31.23 -20.36 1.83
C GLN A 396 -30.61 -20.57 0.44
N THR A 397 -30.38 -19.48 -0.30
CA THR A 397 -29.71 -19.55 -1.60
C THR A 397 -28.25 -19.96 -1.44
N ILE A 398 -27.53 -19.39 -0.47
CA ILE A 398 -26.13 -19.77 -0.18
C ILE A 398 -26.04 -21.25 0.20
N ASN A 399 -26.88 -21.74 1.11
CA ASN A 399 -26.86 -23.15 1.54
C ASN A 399 -27.17 -24.11 0.38
N ARG A 400 -28.00 -23.69 -0.58
CA ARG A 400 -28.37 -24.50 -1.76
C ARG A 400 -27.28 -24.49 -2.84
N GLU A 401 -26.78 -23.32 -3.19
CA GLU A 401 -25.88 -23.13 -4.34
C GLU A 401 -24.38 -23.20 -3.97
N LEU A 402 -24.05 -23.08 -2.69
CA LEU A 402 -22.69 -23.10 -2.14
C LEU A 402 -22.61 -24.01 -0.89
N PRO A 403 -22.91 -25.32 -1.00
CA PRO A 403 -23.00 -26.22 0.15
C PRO A 403 -21.67 -26.40 0.92
N ASN A 404 -20.54 -26.05 0.30
CA ASN A 404 -19.20 -26.13 0.92
C ASN A 404 -18.71 -24.77 1.45
N CYS A 405 -19.50 -23.71 1.34
CA CYS A 405 -19.12 -22.37 1.80
C CYS A 405 -19.42 -22.24 3.30
N LYS A 406 -18.39 -22.08 4.13
CA LYS A 406 -18.57 -21.80 5.56
C LYS A 406 -19.08 -20.36 5.75
N ILE A 407 -20.23 -20.21 6.40
CA ILE A 407 -20.76 -18.89 6.75
C ILE A 407 -20.19 -18.46 8.11
N ILE A 408 -19.65 -17.25 8.17
CA ILE A 408 -19.03 -16.67 9.35
C ILE A 408 -19.66 -15.30 9.63
N LEU A 409 -20.26 -15.12 10.80
CA LEU A 409 -20.71 -13.81 11.25
C LEU A 409 -19.59 -13.06 11.97
N HIS A 410 -19.31 -11.85 11.52
CA HIS A 410 -18.40 -10.94 12.18
C HIS A 410 -19.16 -10.03 13.15
N LYS A 411 -19.05 -10.33 14.45
CA LYS A 411 -19.75 -9.59 15.52
C LYS A 411 -19.00 -8.32 15.94
N ALA A 412 -18.85 -7.37 15.02
CA ALA A 412 -18.29 -6.05 15.31
C ALA A 412 -19.33 -5.15 16.03
N ARG A 413 -18.89 -4.26 16.91
CA ARG A 413 -19.76 -3.32 17.65
C ARG A 413 -19.15 -1.93 17.69
N PHE A 414 -19.99 -0.91 17.54
CA PHE A 414 -19.59 0.50 17.60
C PHE A 414 -18.92 0.81 18.94
N THR A 415 -17.78 1.50 18.91
CA THR A 415 -17.16 2.10 20.09
C THR A 415 -17.44 3.60 20.17
N GLY A 416 -17.66 4.11 21.39
CA GLY A 416 -17.80 5.54 21.65
C GLY A 416 -16.49 6.24 21.96
N MET A 417 -15.38 5.50 22.04
CA MET A 417 -14.10 6.00 22.54
C MET A 417 -12.96 5.75 21.55
N TYR A 418 -11.92 6.58 21.63
CA TYR A 418 -10.71 6.44 20.83
C TYR A 418 -9.46 6.84 21.63
N TYR A 419 -8.30 6.33 21.21
CA TYR A 419 -6.99 6.81 21.66
C TYR A 419 -6.56 8.03 20.85
N ASP A 420 -6.26 9.15 21.52
CA ASP A 420 -5.66 10.32 20.88
C ASP A 420 -4.16 10.12 20.57
N GLN A 421 -3.52 11.14 19.99
CA GLN A 421 -2.10 11.08 19.60
C GLN A 421 -1.15 10.87 20.80
N GLU A 422 -1.61 11.21 22.01
CA GLU A 422 -0.87 11.05 23.27
C GLU A 422 -1.26 9.76 23.99
N GLN A 423 -2.02 8.86 23.34
CA GLN A 423 -2.54 7.61 23.90
C GLN A 423 -3.54 7.79 25.05
N ASN A 424 -4.15 8.97 25.18
CA ASN A 424 -5.24 9.18 26.13
C ASN A 424 -6.58 8.73 25.54
N ILE A 425 -7.46 8.19 26.37
CA ILE A 425 -8.81 7.81 25.96
C ILE A 425 -9.70 9.05 25.90
N LYS A 426 -10.35 9.26 24.75
CA LYS A 426 -11.29 10.35 24.47
C LYS A 426 -12.60 9.81 23.91
N LYS A 427 -13.69 10.57 24.07
CA LYS A 427 -14.98 10.26 23.45
C LYS A 427 -14.98 10.74 22.00
N ILE A 428 -15.51 9.93 21.09
CA ILE A 428 -15.76 10.34 19.71
C ILE A 428 -16.88 11.40 19.71
N SER A 429 -16.63 12.55 19.09
CA SER A 429 -17.64 13.61 18.95
C SER A 429 -18.65 13.20 17.88
N SER A 430 -19.80 12.70 18.31
CA SER A 430 -20.87 12.18 17.46
C SER A 430 -22.18 12.14 18.26
N ASP A 431 -23.28 12.51 17.62
CA ASP A 431 -24.64 12.40 18.17
C ASP A 431 -25.25 10.99 17.96
N THR A 432 -24.45 10.04 17.46
CA THR A 432 -24.90 8.67 17.21
C THR A 432 -25.14 7.93 18.53
N ASP A 433 -26.35 7.38 18.69
CA ASP A 433 -26.68 6.48 19.80
C ASP A 433 -26.07 5.09 19.57
N ILE A 434 -24.82 4.94 19.99
CA ILE A 434 -24.04 3.70 19.78
C ILE A 434 -24.64 2.50 20.53
N GLU A 435 -25.31 2.73 21.66
CA GLU A 435 -25.89 1.65 22.48
C GLU A 435 -27.11 1.08 21.75
N LEU A 436 -27.97 1.96 21.24
CA LEU A 436 -29.11 1.57 20.43
C LEU A 436 -28.70 0.85 19.15
N LEU A 437 -27.70 1.38 18.42
CA LEU A 437 -27.21 0.73 17.20
C LEU A 437 -26.58 -0.65 17.48
N ASN A 438 -25.82 -0.79 18.57
CA ASN A 438 -25.27 -2.08 18.96
C ASN A 438 -26.37 -3.07 19.36
N ALA A 439 -27.42 -2.61 20.07
CA ALA A 439 -28.56 -3.44 20.42
C ALA A 439 -29.32 -3.92 19.17
N PHE A 440 -29.47 -3.07 18.15
CA PHE A 440 -30.01 -3.49 16.86
C PHE A 440 -29.12 -4.53 16.17
N TRP A 441 -27.81 -4.31 16.15
CA TRP A 441 -26.87 -5.28 15.55
C TRP A 441 -26.92 -6.63 16.28
N ASP A 442 -26.99 -6.63 17.61
CA ASP A 442 -27.19 -7.85 18.41
C ASP A 442 -28.45 -8.62 17.96
N GLN A 443 -29.57 -7.92 17.77
CA GLN A 443 -30.81 -8.56 17.32
C GLN A 443 -30.70 -9.18 15.91
N LEU A 444 -29.99 -8.54 14.98
CA LEU A 444 -29.75 -9.09 13.64
C LEU A 444 -28.85 -10.32 13.71
N ASP A 445 -27.73 -10.24 14.44
CA ASP A 445 -26.80 -11.36 14.60
C ASP A 445 -27.49 -12.56 15.28
N ASP A 446 -28.23 -12.31 16.36
CA ASP A 446 -28.90 -13.34 17.14
C ASP A 446 -29.99 -14.05 16.34
N TYR A 447 -30.68 -13.35 15.44
CA TYR A 447 -31.62 -13.97 14.50
C TYR A 447 -30.90 -14.98 13.60
N VAL A 448 -29.76 -14.61 13.00
CA VAL A 448 -29.04 -15.52 12.09
C VAL A 448 -28.48 -16.72 12.86
N ILE A 449 -27.86 -16.48 14.02
CA ILE A 449 -27.30 -17.55 14.87
C ILE A 449 -28.38 -18.55 15.31
N SER A 450 -29.59 -18.07 15.59
CA SER A 450 -30.68 -18.93 16.08
C SER A 450 -31.33 -19.77 14.97
N ASN A 451 -31.18 -19.38 13.70
CA ASN A 451 -31.90 -20.01 12.58
C ASN A 451 -30.98 -20.73 11.58
N TYR A 452 -29.67 -20.46 11.58
CA TYR A 452 -28.72 -21.00 10.62
C TYR A 452 -27.44 -21.50 11.29
N GLU A 453 -26.83 -22.53 10.70
CA GLU A 453 -25.52 -23.00 11.12
C GLU A 453 -24.43 -22.03 10.63
N VAL A 454 -23.94 -21.20 11.55
CA VAL A 454 -22.91 -20.21 11.28
C VAL A 454 -21.80 -20.26 12.33
N SER A 455 -20.56 -20.02 11.90
CA SER A 455 -19.48 -19.70 12.82
C SER A 455 -19.52 -18.21 13.20
N THR A 456 -18.93 -17.83 14.33
CA THR A 456 -18.86 -16.42 14.73
C THR A 456 -17.42 -16.03 15.02
N ILE A 457 -17.04 -14.82 14.59
CA ILE A 457 -15.83 -14.14 15.06
C ILE A 457 -16.28 -13.01 15.96
N ASN A 458 -15.95 -13.12 17.25
CA ASN A 458 -16.20 -12.11 18.27
C ASN A 458 -14.86 -11.73 18.90
N VAL A 459 -14.22 -10.71 18.32
CA VAL A 459 -12.97 -10.15 18.86
C VAL A 459 -13.36 -9.32 20.08
N LYS A 460 -13.09 -9.85 21.29
CA LYS A 460 -13.60 -9.34 22.59
C LYS A 460 -13.73 -7.80 22.70
N GLN A 461 -14.82 -7.37 23.35
CA GLN A 461 -15.54 -6.10 23.24
C GLN A 461 -14.87 -4.78 23.66
N ASN A 462 -13.55 -4.69 23.89
CA ASN A 462 -12.94 -3.47 24.47
C ASN A 462 -12.00 -2.71 23.53
N TYR A 463 -12.02 -3.01 22.23
CA TYR A 463 -11.22 -2.27 21.27
C TYR A 463 -11.74 -0.84 21.09
N LEU A 464 -10.82 0.11 21.12
CA LEU A 464 -11.10 1.52 20.88
C LEU A 464 -10.70 1.90 19.46
N SER A 465 -11.28 2.99 18.96
CA SER A 465 -10.79 3.64 17.75
C SER A 465 -9.43 4.29 18.02
N ILE A 466 -8.70 4.68 16.97
CA ILE A 466 -7.43 5.43 17.11
C ILE A 466 -7.44 6.71 16.26
N ALA A 467 -6.77 7.76 16.74
CA ALA A 467 -6.69 9.05 16.05
C ALA A 467 -5.94 8.99 14.70
N ASP A 468 -4.94 8.13 14.61
CA ASP A 468 -4.04 7.96 13.48
C ASP A 468 -4.47 6.83 12.53
N HIS A 469 -5.72 6.37 12.62
CA HIS A 469 -6.23 5.34 11.72
C HIS A 469 -6.14 5.81 10.27
N ALA A 470 -5.81 4.91 9.35
CA ALA A 470 -5.60 5.23 7.92
C ALA A 470 -6.83 5.85 7.23
N TRP A 471 -8.01 5.75 7.87
CA TRP A 471 -9.31 6.25 7.38
C TRP A 471 -9.92 7.31 8.30
N GLY A 472 -9.14 7.86 9.23
CA GLY A 472 -9.61 8.81 10.25
C GLY A 472 -10.40 8.14 11.39
N ILE A 473 -10.81 8.95 12.36
CA ILE A 473 -11.54 8.48 13.55
C ILE A 473 -12.97 8.09 13.16
N PHE A 474 -13.36 6.86 13.49
CA PHE A 474 -14.73 6.39 13.34
C PHE A 474 -15.02 5.26 14.33
N HIS A 475 -16.28 5.06 14.67
CA HIS A 475 -16.75 4.08 15.66
C HIS A 475 -16.37 2.61 15.36
N LEU A 476 -15.82 2.29 14.19
CA LEU A 476 -15.37 0.96 13.78
C LEU A 476 -13.91 0.94 13.24
N HIS A 477 -13.16 2.03 13.42
CA HIS A 477 -11.77 2.16 12.98
C HIS A 477 -10.82 1.85 14.14
N PHE A 478 -10.78 0.58 14.51
CA PHE A 478 -10.12 0.10 15.73
C PHE A 478 -8.60 0.17 15.69
N GLU A 479 -7.99 0.08 16.88
CA GLU A 479 -6.56 -0.13 17.04
C GLU A 479 -6.05 -1.41 16.34
N PRO A 480 -4.76 -1.48 15.95
CA PRO A 480 -4.24 -2.57 15.11
C PRO A 480 -4.41 -3.99 15.68
N ASN A 481 -4.48 -4.13 17.00
CA ASN A 481 -4.64 -5.43 17.66
C ASN A 481 -6.00 -6.09 17.36
N TYR A 482 -7.02 -5.29 17.05
CA TYR A 482 -8.33 -5.80 16.63
C TYR A 482 -8.20 -6.66 15.38
N TYR A 483 -7.57 -6.13 14.32
CA TYR A 483 -7.44 -6.80 13.03
C TYR A 483 -6.55 -8.04 13.11
N LYS A 484 -5.50 -8.01 13.95
CA LYS A 484 -4.64 -9.17 14.20
C LYS A 484 -5.41 -10.32 14.86
N ASN A 485 -6.24 -9.99 15.86
CA ASN A 485 -7.01 -11.00 16.59
C ASN A 485 -8.17 -11.54 15.75
N PHE A 486 -8.82 -10.71 14.93
CA PHE A 486 -9.76 -11.17 13.92
C PHE A 486 -9.10 -12.19 12.98
N LEU A 487 -7.93 -11.86 12.44
CA LEU A 487 -7.23 -12.74 11.50
C LEU A 487 -6.85 -14.08 12.15
N ALA A 488 -6.38 -14.05 13.42
CA ALA A 488 -6.06 -15.26 14.17
C ALA A 488 -7.28 -16.18 14.36
N GLU A 489 -8.44 -15.62 14.74
CA GLU A 489 -9.68 -16.40 14.85
C GLU A 489 -10.17 -16.91 13.49
N LEU A 490 -10.06 -16.11 12.42
CA LEU A 490 -10.42 -16.54 11.07
C LEU A 490 -9.55 -17.71 10.61
N ILE A 491 -8.23 -17.67 10.85
CA ILE A 491 -7.31 -18.77 10.57
C ILE A 491 -7.76 -20.03 11.31
N LYS A 492 -8.00 -19.93 12.63
CA LYS A 492 -8.44 -21.06 13.46
C LYS A 492 -9.79 -21.67 13.02
N LEU A 493 -10.70 -20.86 12.48
CA LEU A 493 -12.00 -21.34 11.99
C LEU A 493 -11.92 -22.04 10.64
N THR A 494 -10.87 -21.79 9.85
CA THR A 494 -10.80 -22.17 8.44
C THR A 494 -9.62 -23.08 8.09
N LYS A 495 -8.63 -23.20 8.98
CA LYS A 495 -7.48 -24.10 8.91
C LYS A 495 -7.38 -24.87 10.22
#